data_AF-M1QDR7-F1
#
_entry.id   AF-M1QDR7-F1
#
_cell.length_a   1.000
_cell.length_b   1.000
_cell.length_c   1.000
_cell.angle_alpha   90.00
_cell.angle_beta   90.00
_cell.angle_gamma   90.00
#
_symmetry.space_group_name_H-M   'P 1'
#
loop_
_entity.id
_entity.type
_entity.pdbx_description
1 polymer ?
#
loop_
_entity_poly.entity_id
_entity_poly.type
_entity_poly.pdbx_seq_one_letter_code
_entity_poly.pdbx_strand_id
1 'polypeptide(L)'
;MISETIQKGILPNQKVEGNLAYTVDPVYGIIRNRVNAECVKTLIRINGLRGSEYTDHIEKLLNWLLDKQNSDGSWNEVHVNYNHPSALITSIVGEALVDGYLLLKNERLKMAAFQARENSLPLIMAGLTMNSKRGTIEPDNNFPDLFMTSEVLQNLELWILQTNL
;
A
#
# COMPACT_ATOMS: atom_id res chain seq x y z
N MET A 1 -9.91 20.44 12.65
CA MET A 1 -8.69 20.48 11.82
C MET A 1 -8.41 19.16 11.11
N ILE A 2 -7.85 18.10 11.72
CA ILE A 2 -7.54 16.82 11.01
C ILE A 2 -8.78 16.16 10.38
N SER A 3 -9.89 16.09 11.12
CA SER A 3 -11.16 15.58 10.61
C SER A 3 -11.71 16.34 9.41
N GLU A 4 -11.45 17.65 9.32
CA GLU A 4 -11.95 18.45 8.20
C GLU A 4 -11.13 18.21 6.95
N THR A 5 -9.81 18.05 7.07
CA THR A 5 -8.94 17.68 5.95
C THR A 5 -9.35 16.34 5.35
N ILE A 6 -9.73 15.37 6.19
CA ILE A 6 -10.23 14.07 5.73
C ILE A 6 -11.56 14.21 5.02
N GLN A 7 -12.55 14.83 5.69
CA GLN A 7 -13.92 14.92 5.20
C GLN A 7 -14.05 15.79 3.95
N LYS A 8 -13.25 16.86 3.85
CA LYS A 8 -13.32 17.83 2.75
C LYS A 8 -12.25 17.61 1.68
N GLY A 9 -11.17 16.88 2.00
CA GLY A 9 -10.04 16.67 1.09
C GLY A 9 -9.93 15.24 0.56
N ILE A 10 -9.86 14.24 1.44
CA ILE A 10 -9.57 12.85 1.04
C ILE A 10 -10.85 12.13 0.59
N LEU A 11 -11.87 12.10 1.45
CA LEU A 11 -13.10 11.35 1.20
C LEU A 11 -13.85 11.76 -0.08
N PRO A 12 -13.93 13.05 -0.46
CA PRO A 12 -14.63 13.46 -1.69
C PRO A 12 -13.99 12.92 -2.98
N ASN A 13 -12.72 12.54 -2.94
CA ASN A 13 -12.00 11.97 -4.08
C ASN A 13 -12.04 10.44 -4.11
N GLN A 14 -12.75 9.83 -3.15
CA GLN A 14 -12.94 8.38 -3.08
C GLN A 14 -14.27 7.96 -3.67
N LYS A 15 -14.25 6.87 -4.42
CA LYS A 15 -15.43 6.17 -4.90
C LYS A 15 -15.67 4.96 -4.03
N VAL A 16 -16.95 4.67 -3.79
CA VAL A 16 -17.42 3.48 -3.07
C VAL A 16 -18.34 2.70 -3.99
N GLU A 17 -17.99 1.45 -4.24
CA GLU A 17 -18.70 0.55 -5.15
C GLU A 17 -18.90 -0.80 -4.46
N GLY A 18 -20.06 -0.99 -3.85
CA GLY A 18 -20.37 -2.19 -3.07
C GLY A 18 -19.41 -2.35 -1.89
N ASN A 19 -18.59 -3.41 -1.92
CA ASN A 19 -17.60 -3.72 -0.88
C ASN A 19 -16.19 -3.16 -1.19
N LEU A 20 -16.06 -2.30 -2.20
CA LEU A 20 -14.79 -1.70 -2.59
C LEU A 20 -14.85 -0.19 -2.38
N ALA A 21 -13.72 0.38 -1.97
CA ALA A 21 -13.50 1.82 -1.98
C ALA A 21 -12.12 2.10 -2.57
N TYR A 22 -11.99 3.20 -3.32
CA TYR A 22 -10.72 3.60 -3.93
C TYR A 22 -10.70 5.07 -4.32
N THR A 23 -9.50 5.65 -4.36
CA THR A 23 -9.27 7.06 -4.72
C THR A 23 -9.00 7.18 -6.22
N VAL A 24 -9.75 8.04 -6.90
CA VAL A 24 -9.53 8.34 -8.33
C VAL A 24 -8.80 9.67 -8.45
N ASP A 25 -7.65 9.66 -9.13
CA ASP A 25 -6.94 10.88 -9.48
C ASP A 25 -7.83 11.79 -10.36
N PRO A 26 -8.10 13.04 -9.95
CA PRO A 26 -9.05 13.89 -10.67
C PRO A 26 -8.51 14.45 -11.99
N VAL A 27 -7.19 14.33 -12.25
CA VAL A 27 -6.53 14.89 -13.44
C VAL A 27 -6.45 13.84 -14.55
N TYR A 28 -5.97 12.65 -14.21
CA TYR A 28 -5.70 11.56 -15.15
C TYR A 28 -6.68 10.40 -15.03
N GLY A 29 -7.56 10.39 -14.02
CA GLY A 29 -8.53 9.31 -13.80
C GLY A 29 -7.92 7.98 -13.35
N ILE A 30 -6.66 7.99 -12.92
CA ILE A 30 -5.91 6.79 -12.53
C ILE A 30 -6.06 6.46 -11.05
N ILE A 31 -6.05 5.17 -10.73
CA ILE A 31 -6.20 4.66 -9.38
C ILE A 31 -4.87 4.01 -8.98
N ARG A 32 -4.23 4.54 -7.94
CA ARG A 32 -2.88 4.11 -7.54
C ARG A 32 -2.92 3.30 -6.24
N ASN A 33 -2.21 2.19 -6.22
CA ASN A 33 -2.08 1.32 -5.04
C ASN A 33 -1.56 2.08 -3.82
N ARG A 34 -0.49 2.87 -4.00
CA ARG A 34 0.10 3.70 -2.93
C ARG A 34 -0.91 4.65 -2.28
N VAL A 35 -1.70 5.36 -3.09
CA VAL A 35 -2.64 6.36 -2.58
C VAL A 35 -3.70 5.70 -1.70
N ASN A 36 -4.23 4.55 -2.13
CA ASN A 36 -5.21 3.82 -1.33
C ASN A 36 -4.60 3.24 -0.05
N ALA A 37 -3.37 2.72 -0.09
CA ALA A 37 -2.67 2.26 1.12
C ALA A 37 -2.43 3.39 2.13
N GLU A 38 -1.99 4.56 1.69
CA GLU A 38 -1.81 5.71 2.59
C GLU A 38 -3.14 6.24 3.15
N CYS A 39 -4.21 6.16 2.36
CA CYS A 39 -5.56 6.47 2.86
C CYS A 39 -5.98 5.49 3.98
N VAL A 40 -5.74 4.19 3.80
CA VAL A 40 -5.98 3.17 4.85
C VAL A 40 -5.21 3.52 6.12
N LYS A 41 -3.89 3.68 6.03
CA LYS A 41 -3.02 3.98 7.19
C LYS A 41 -3.47 5.25 7.92
N THR A 42 -3.83 6.28 7.15
CA THR A 42 -4.33 7.55 7.70
C THR A 42 -5.65 7.37 8.44
N LEU A 43 -6.62 6.68 7.83
CA LEU A 43 -7.93 6.44 8.44
C LEU A 43 -7.82 5.56 9.68
N ILE A 44 -6.96 4.54 9.69
CA ILE A 44 -6.70 3.70 10.87
C ILE A 44 -6.18 4.55 12.04
N ARG A 45 -5.19 5.42 11.79
CA ARG A 45 -4.65 6.33 12.81
C ARG A 45 -5.72 7.25 13.40
N ILE A 46 -6.64 7.74 12.56
CA ILE A 46 -7.73 8.60 12.99
C ILE A 46 -8.82 7.82 13.72
N ASN A 47 -9.10 6.58 13.31
CA ASN A 47 -9.97 5.66 14.04
C ASN A 47 -9.45 5.50 15.48
N GLY A 48 -8.14 5.26 15.67
CA GLY A 48 -7.54 5.20 17.01
C GLY A 48 -7.79 6.45 17.89
N LEU A 49 -7.93 7.63 17.27
CA LEU A 49 -8.24 8.88 17.98
C LEU A 49 -9.74 9.12 18.20
N ARG A 50 -10.61 8.50 17.39
CA ARG A 50 -12.06 8.82 17.31
C ARG A 50 -13.00 7.63 17.50
N GLY A 51 -12.48 6.43 17.72
CA GLY A 51 -13.26 5.19 17.83
C GLY A 51 -13.35 4.45 16.49
N SER A 52 -14.52 3.90 16.17
CA SER A 52 -14.72 2.98 15.03
C SER A 52 -15.43 3.61 13.82
N GLU A 53 -15.49 4.95 13.74
CA GLU A 53 -16.23 5.71 12.72
C GLU A 53 -15.88 5.31 11.28
N TYR A 54 -14.62 4.99 11.01
CA TYR A 54 -14.12 4.72 9.67
C TYR A 54 -13.91 3.23 9.38
N THR A 55 -14.24 2.33 10.30
CA THR A 55 -13.89 0.89 10.17
C THR A 55 -14.45 0.25 8.90
N ASP A 56 -15.72 0.47 8.57
CA ASP A 56 -16.35 -0.05 7.34
C ASP A 56 -15.66 0.49 6.07
N HIS A 57 -15.31 1.77 6.08
CA HIS A 57 -14.66 2.41 4.94
C HIS A 57 -13.21 1.95 4.75
N ILE A 58 -12.49 1.74 5.87
CA ILE A 58 -11.16 1.14 5.89
C ILE A 58 -11.21 -0.28 5.30
N GLU A 59 -12.19 -1.10 5.70
CA GLU A 59 -12.36 -2.45 5.18
C GLU A 59 -12.57 -2.45 3.65
N LYS A 60 -13.39 -1.51 3.13
CA LYS A 60 -13.61 -1.37 1.69
C LYS A 60 -12.35 -0.97 0.90
N LEU A 61 -11.51 -0.09 1.45
CA LEU A 61 -10.23 0.27 0.85
C LEU A 61 -9.25 -0.91 0.86
N LEU A 62 -9.22 -1.67 1.96
CA LEU A 62 -8.40 -2.88 2.10
C LEU A 62 -8.84 -3.97 1.11
N ASN A 63 -10.15 -4.17 0.93
CA ASN A 63 -10.68 -5.11 -0.06
C ASN A 63 -10.25 -4.73 -1.48
N TRP A 64 -10.23 -3.44 -1.80
CA TRP A 64 -9.70 -2.99 -3.10
C TRP A 64 -8.20 -3.31 -3.24
N LEU A 65 -7.39 -3.12 -2.19
CA LEU A 65 -5.97 -3.47 -2.21
C LEU A 65 -5.76 -4.98 -2.39
N LEU A 66 -6.54 -5.82 -1.72
CA LEU A 66 -6.53 -7.27 -1.90
C LEU A 66 -6.82 -7.66 -3.37
N ASP A 67 -7.82 -7.03 -3.99
CA ASP A 67 -8.20 -7.29 -5.38
C ASP A 67 -7.13 -6.87 -6.41
N LYS A 68 -6.16 -6.05 -6.01
CA LYS A 68 -5.04 -5.60 -6.85
C LYS A 68 -3.73 -6.34 -6.62
N GLN A 69 -3.72 -7.32 -5.72
CA GLN A 69 -2.54 -8.15 -5.52
C GLN A 69 -2.26 -8.98 -6.79
N ASN A 70 -1.01 -8.94 -7.25
CA ASN A 70 -0.56 -9.81 -8.34
C ASN A 70 -0.47 -11.27 -7.87
N SER A 71 -0.37 -12.21 -8.81
CA SER A 71 -0.23 -13.64 -8.50
C SER A 71 1.03 -13.99 -7.71
N ASP A 72 2.07 -13.17 -7.82
CA ASP A 72 3.32 -13.27 -7.07
C ASP A 72 3.28 -12.51 -5.73
N GLY A 73 2.12 -12.01 -5.32
CA GLY A 73 1.97 -11.29 -4.05
C GLY A 73 2.41 -9.83 -4.06
N SER A 74 2.91 -9.30 -5.19
CA SER A 74 3.34 -7.90 -5.32
C SER A 74 2.21 -6.94 -5.68
N TRP A 75 2.49 -5.64 -5.60
CA TRP A 75 1.64 -4.57 -6.15
C TRP A 75 2.40 -3.69 -7.13
N ASN A 76 1.67 -3.22 -8.13
CA ASN A 76 2.25 -2.37 -9.16
C ASN A 76 2.37 -0.92 -8.70
N GLU A 77 3.43 -0.25 -9.13
CA GLU A 77 3.44 1.20 -9.26
C GLU A 77 2.68 1.58 -10.53
N VAL A 78 1.77 2.54 -10.40
CA VAL A 78 0.81 2.92 -11.46
C VAL A 78 0.95 4.40 -11.78
N HIS A 79 1.28 4.69 -13.03
CA HIS A 79 1.25 6.01 -13.67
C HIS A 79 0.62 5.89 -15.06
N VAL A 80 0.42 7.03 -15.73
CA VAL A 80 -0.27 7.10 -17.04
C VAL A 80 0.29 6.10 -18.07
N ASN A 81 1.61 5.93 -18.12
CA ASN A 81 2.30 5.04 -19.07
C ASN A 81 3.13 3.96 -18.36
N TYR A 82 2.85 3.67 -17.09
CA TYR A 82 3.65 2.73 -16.30
C TYR A 82 2.73 1.92 -15.37
N ASN A 83 2.82 0.60 -15.41
CA ASN A 83 2.04 -0.28 -14.55
C ASN A 83 2.79 -1.59 -14.32
N HIS A 84 3.79 -1.56 -13.44
CA HIS A 84 4.68 -2.69 -13.19
C HIS A 84 4.89 -2.95 -11.70
N PRO A 85 5.17 -4.21 -11.29
CA PRO A 85 5.49 -4.55 -9.91
C PRO A 85 6.59 -3.67 -9.33
N SER A 86 6.40 -3.20 -8.10
CA SER A 86 7.35 -2.33 -7.41
C SER A 86 7.54 -2.79 -5.97
N ALA A 87 8.80 -2.95 -5.55
CA ALA A 87 9.13 -3.33 -4.17
C ALA A 87 8.65 -2.28 -3.16
N LEU A 88 8.81 -0.99 -3.49
CA LEU A 88 8.36 0.12 -2.66
C LEU A 88 6.84 0.12 -2.50
N ILE A 89 6.11 -0.06 -3.59
CA ILE A 89 4.64 -0.07 -3.50
C ILE A 89 4.14 -1.32 -2.78
N THR A 90 4.78 -2.45 -3.03
CA THR A 90 4.48 -3.71 -2.33
C THR A 90 4.70 -3.57 -0.82
N SER A 91 5.77 -2.91 -0.38
CA SER A 91 6.05 -2.73 1.05
C SER A 91 5.05 -1.76 1.71
N ILE A 92 4.71 -0.64 1.06
CA ILE A 92 3.70 0.32 1.55
C ILE A 92 2.32 -0.34 1.66
N VAL A 93 1.92 -1.12 0.65
CA VAL A 93 0.64 -1.85 0.69
C VAL A 93 0.68 -2.95 1.76
N GLY A 94 1.78 -3.70 1.87
CA GLY A 94 1.97 -4.73 2.89
C GLY A 94 1.81 -4.19 4.31
N GLU A 95 2.39 -3.03 4.61
CA GLU A 95 2.22 -2.35 5.90
C GLU A 95 0.75 -1.96 6.15
N ALA A 96 0.06 -1.42 5.15
CA ALA A 96 -1.37 -1.09 5.28
C ALA A 96 -2.24 -2.34 5.54
N LEU A 97 -1.90 -3.48 4.92
CA LEU A 97 -2.59 -4.76 5.15
C LEU A 97 -2.33 -5.29 6.57
N VAL A 98 -1.12 -5.12 7.10
CA VAL A 98 -0.78 -5.43 8.49
C VAL A 98 -1.61 -4.60 9.47
N ASP A 99 -1.64 -3.28 9.27
CA ASP A 99 -2.46 -2.36 10.08
C ASP A 99 -3.95 -2.74 10.00
N GLY A 100 -4.42 -3.09 8.81
CA GLY A 100 -5.78 -3.58 8.58
C GLY A 100 -6.08 -4.89 9.31
N TYR A 101 -5.16 -5.86 9.29
CA TYR A 101 -5.29 -7.11 10.04
C TYR A 101 -5.35 -6.84 11.55
N LEU A 102 -4.52 -5.94 12.06
CA LEU A 102 -4.53 -5.57 13.47
C LEU A 102 -5.89 -5.03 13.92
N LEU A 103 -6.51 -4.19 13.08
CA LEU A 103 -7.82 -3.60 13.33
C LEU A 103 -8.97 -4.61 13.19
N LEU A 104 -8.99 -5.37 12.09
CA LEU A 104 -10.16 -6.15 11.66
C LEU A 104 -10.09 -7.64 11.99
N LYS A 105 -8.89 -8.17 12.30
CA LYS A 105 -8.62 -9.60 12.52
C LYS A 105 -9.02 -10.49 11.32
N ASN A 106 -8.94 -9.94 10.10
CA ASN A 106 -9.25 -10.66 8.87
C ASN A 106 -8.00 -11.39 8.34
N GLU A 107 -8.02 -12.73 8.35
CA GLU A 107 -6.88 -13.57 7.93
C GLU A 107 -6.46 -13.36 6.46
N ARG A 108 -7.38 -12.91 5.58
CA ARG A 108 -7.02 -12.61 4.19
C ARG A 108 -5.97 -11.49 4.10
N LEU A 109 -6.10 -10.48 4.96
CA LEU A 109 -5.16 -9.34 5.03
C LEU A 109 -3.77 -9.80 5.48
N LYS A 110 -3.74 -10.66 6.50
CA LYS A 110 -2.51 -11.27 7.00
C LYS A 110 -1.83 -12.12 5.94
N MET A 111 -2.57 -12.98 5.25
CA MET A 111 -2.01 -13.83 4.17
C MET A 111 -1.43 -12.98 3.04
N ALA A 112 -2.15 -11.93 2.63
CA ALA A 112 -1.67 -11.02 1.58
C ALA A 112 -0.41 -10.25 2.01
N ALA A 113 -0.37 -9.76 3.26
CA ALA A 113 0.81 -9.11 3.82
C ALA A 113 2.03 -10.05 3.90
N PHE A 114 1.82 -11.32 4.27
CA PHE A 114 2.87 -12.32 4.29
C PHE A 114 3.45 -12.56 2.88
N GLN A 115 2.59 -12.67 1.87
CA GLN A 115 3.02 -12.79 0.48
C GLN A 115 3.77 -11.55 -0.02
N ALA A 116 3.36 -10.35 0.43
CA ALA A 116 4.08 -9.11 0.13
C ALA A 116 5.54 -9.17 0.62
N ARG A 117 5.75 -9.70 1.83
CA ARG A 117 7.09 -9.88 2.42
C ARG A 117 7.93 -10.85 1.60
N GLU A 118 7.46 -12.09 1.44
CA GLU A 118 8.25 -13.17 0.81
C GLU A 118 8.68 -12.81 -0.62
N ASN A 119 7.88 -12.00 -1.33
CA ASN A 119 8.12 -11.65 -2.73
C ASN A 119 8.74 -10.25 -2.93
N SER A 120 8.97 -9.49 -1.85
CA SER A 120 9.68 -8.20 -1.90
C SER A 120 11.18 -8.33 -2.19
N LEU A 121 11.84 -9.39 -1.67
CA LEU A 121 13.28 -9.63 -1.88
C LEU A 121 13.64 -9.83 -3.36
N PRO A 122 12.95 -10.70 -4.13
CA PRO A 122 13.19 -10.83 -5.56
C PRO A 122 13.06 -9.53 -6.35
N LEU A 123 12.10 -8.66 -5.98
CA LEU A 123 11.89 -7.36 -6.63
C LEU A 123 13.05 -6.39 -6.35
N ILE A 124 13.55 -6.34 -5.12
CA ILE A 124 14.72 -5.54 -4.77
C ILE A 124 15.94 -6.02 -5.58
N MET A 125 16.14 -7.33 -5.65
CA MET A 125 17.24 -7.92 -6.43
C MET A 125 17.09 -7.64 -7.93
N ALA A 126 15.86 -7.66 -8.47
CA ALA A 126 15.58 -7.27 -9.85
C ALA A 126 15.91 -5.80 -10.10
N GLY A 127 15.54 -4.88 -9.21
CA GLY A 127 15.87 -3.45 -9.34
C GLY A 127 17.38 -3.18 -9.27
N LEU A 128 18.09 -3.86 -8.38
CA LEU A 128 19.56 -3.75 -8.27
C LEU A 128 20.27 -4.33 -9.51
N THR A 129 19.76 -5.42 -10.08
CA THR A 129 20.35 -6.05 -11.28
C THR A 129 20.01 -5.29 -12.57
N MET A 130 18.81 -4.72 -12.69
CA MET A 130 18.43 -3.88 -13.84
C MET A 130 19.22 -2.57 -13.89
N ASN A 131 19.53 -1.96 -12.73
CA ASN A 131 20.42 -0.80 -12.65
C ASN A 131 21.86 -1.06 -13.15
N SER A 132 22.28 -2.32 -13.27
CA SER A 132 23.59 -2.67 -13.85
C SER A 132 23.60 -2.79 -15.39
N LYS A 133 22.44 -2.82 -16.04
CA LYS A 133 22.32 -2.99 -17.49
C LYS A 133 21.17 -2.14 -18.08
N ARG A 134 21.54 -0.93 -18.51
CA ARG A 134 20.81 0.03 -19.39
C ARG A 134 19.98 1.11 -18.69
N GLY A 135 20.28 2.35 -19.07
CA GLY A 135 19.46 3.53 -18.84
C GLY A 135 18.12 3.45 -19.59
N THR A 136 17.08 3.02 -18.87
CA THR A 136 15.69 3.20 -19.26
C THR A 136 14.93 3.70 -18.05
N ILE A 137 14.84 5.03 -17.92
CA ILE A 137 13.79 5.81 -17.25
C ILE A 137 13.19 5.16 -15.97
N GLU A 138 14.04 4.75 -15.04
CA GLU A 138 13.78 5.10 -13.64
C GLU A 138 14.30 6.54 -13.50
N PRO A 139 13.63 7.46 -12.78
CA PRO A 139 14.23 8.76 -12.54
C PRO A 139 15.55 8.51 -11.80
N ASP A 140 16.65 8.73 -12.52
CA ASP A 140 18.03 8.48 -12.12
C ASP A 140 18.36 9.32 -10.86
N ASN A 141 17.89 8.88 -9.68
CA ASN A 141 18.17 9.40 -8.32
C ASN A 141 17.31 8.73 -7.22
N ASN A 142 16.92 7.46 -7.37
CA ASN A 142 15.97 6.81 -6.45
C ASN A 142 16.60 6.14 -5.19
N PHE A 143 17.79 6.58 -4.76
CA PHE A 143 18.37 6.20 -3.46
C PHE A 143 17.40 6.38 -2.27
N PRO A 144 16.58 7.45 -2.20
CA PRO A 144 15.59 7.62 -1.14
C PRO A 144 14.53 6.52 -1.13
N ASP A 145 14.14 6.01 -2.30
CA ASP A 145 13.11 4.97 -2.44
C ASP A 145 13.65 3.59 -2.08
N LEU A 146 14.90 3.28 -2.41
CA LEU A 146 15.58 2.06 -1.94
C LEU A 146 15.75 2.09 -0.41
N PHE A 147 16.13 3.23 0.16
CA PHE A 147 16.24 3.42 1.61
C PHE A 147 14.88 3.30 2.29
N MET A 148 13.84 4.01 1.80
CA MET A 148 12.47 3.88 2.30
C MET A 148 11.94 2.46 2.17
N THR A 149 12.23 1.77 1.06
CA THR A 149 11.82 0.37 0.88
C THR A 149 12.51 -0.52 1.92
N SER A 150 13.81 -0.31 2.17
CA SER A 150 14.55 -1.07 3.17
C SER A 150 14.07 -0.81 4.60
N GLU A 151 13.70 0.43 4.95
CA GLU A 151 13.14 0.76 6.27
C GLU A 151 11.73 0.20 6.45
N VAL A 152 10.85 0.35 5.44
CA VAL A 152 9.49 -0.21 5.49
C VAL A 152 9.54 -1.73 5.56
N LEU A 153 10.45 -2.38 4.83
CA LEU A 153 10.63 -3.83 4.91
C LEU A 153 11.25 -4.28 6.23
N GLN A 154 12.24 -3.55 6.78
CA GLN A 154 12.75 -3.83 8.13
C GLN A 154 11.65 -3.71 9.18
N ASN A 155 10.80 -2.69 9.07
CA ASN A 155 9.66 -2.53 9.97
C ASN A 155 8.64 -3.66 9.79
N LEU A 156 8.37 -4.09 8.55
CA LEU A 156 7.51 -5.24 8.26
C LEU A 156 8.09 -6.55 8.83
N GLU A 157 9.40 -6.77 8.69
CA GLU A 157 10.13 -7.93 9.22
C GLU A 157 10.10 -7.95 10.75
N LEU A 158 10.50 -6.85 11.40
CA LEU A 158 10.47 -6.70 12.86
C LEU A 158 9.06 -6.94 13.40
N TRP A 159 8.05 -6.46 12.69
CA TRP A 159 6.66 -6.58 13.12
C TRP A 159 6.14 -8.02 13.03
N ILE A 160 6.46 -8.75 11.96
CA ILE A 160 6.10 -10.18 11.83
C ILE A 160 6.80 -11.00 12.92
N LEU A 161 8.09 -10.73 13.18
CA LEU A 161 8.85 -11.42 14.22
C LEU A 161 8.32 -11.16 15.63
N GLN A 162 7.87 -9.93 15.92
CA GLN A 162 7.34 -9.56 17.25
C GLN A 162 5.92 -10.07 17.51
N THR A 163 5.16 -10.34 16.46
CA THR A 163 3.78 -10.82 16.57
C THR A 163 3.66 -12.34 16.61
N ASN A 164 4.78 -13.07 16.68
CA ASN A 164 4.85 -14.54 16.57
C ASN A 164 4.08 -15.06 15.33
N LEU A 165 4.20 -14.32 14.22
CA LEU A 165 3.64 -14.67 12.92
C LEU A 165 4.67 -15.34 12.02
#